data_AF-A0A818QJ79-F1
#
_entry.id   AF-A0A818QJ79-F1
#
_cell.length_a   1.000
_cell.length_b   1.000
_cell.length_c   1.000
_cell.angle_alpha   90.00
_cell.angle_beta   90.00
_cell.angle_gamma   90.00
#
_symmetry.space_group_name_H-M   'P 1'
#
loop_
_entity.id
_entity.type
_entity.pdbx_description
1 polymer ?
#
loop_
_entity_poly.entity_id
_entity_poly.type
_entity_poly.pdbx_seq_one_letter_code
_entity_poly.pdbx_strand_id
1 'polypeptide(L)'
;VQVPKGFHAGGASYVLSRESLRRFNEAHKDPNSTCLKDGGGEDVEIARCLRTKDVYPGQSLDKQNRELFHPFKYIEHFYGNFKVWLKEYAENPLQTGDNCCGDKTISFHYVDPDQIYLMDFCLYKLRSRDVPQRQK
;
A
#
# COMPACT_ATOMS: atom_id res chain seq x y z
N VAL A 1 6.60 9.63 -14.82
CA VAL A 1 5.55 10.63 -14.52
C VAL A 1 5.81 11.14 -13.12
N GLN A 2 6.13 12.42 -12.94
CA GLN A 2 6.44 12.96 -11.61
C GLN A 2 5.19 13.59 -11.01
N VAL A 3 4.84 13.13 -9.81
CA VAL A 3 3.72 13.64 -9.03
C VAL A 3 4.33 14.35 -7.80
N PRO A 4 4.20 15.68 -7.66
CA PRO A 4 4.77 16.39 -6.52
C PRO A 4 4.24 15.85 -5.18
N LYS A 5 5.13 15.56 -4.23
CA LYS A 5 4.81 14.84 -2.97
C LYS A 5 4.30 13.39 -3.18
N GLY A 6 4.70 12.75 -4.28
CA GLY A 6 4.51 11.32 -4.50
C GLY A 6 3.07 10.87 -4.74
N PHE A 7 2.93 9.54 -4.80
CA PHE A 7 1.68 8.78 -4.88
C PHE A 7 1.90 7.41 -4.24
N HIS A 8 0.84 6.73 -3.82
CA HIS A 8 0.92 5.34 -3.34
C HIS A 8 0.72 4.38 -4.50
N ALA A 9 1.63 3.42 -4.69
CA ALA A 9 1.56 2.45 -5.78
C ALA A 9 0.33 1.53 -5.64
N GLY A 10 -0.48 1.42 -6.69
CA GLY A 10 -1.79 0.76 -6.64
C GLY A 10 -1.72 -0.74 -6.38
N GLY A 11 -0.67 -1.42 -6.82
CA GLY A 11 -0.55 -2.88 -6.68
C GLY A 11 -0.61 -3.38 -5.23
N ALA A 12 0.03 -2.67 -4.31
CA ALA A 12 -0.02 -3.00 -2.89
C ALA A 12 -1.35 -2.58 -2.23
N SER A 13 -2.26 -1.93 -2.95
CA SER A 13 -3.39 -1.14 -2.45
C SER A 13 -3.00 0.14 -1.72
N TYR A 14 -3.97 1.04 -1.59
CA TYR A 14 -3.90 2.24 -0.76
C TYR A 14 -5.25 2.40 -0.06
N VAL A 15 -5.25 3.11 1.08
CA VAL A 15 -6.47 3.33 1.88
C VAL A 15 -6.82 4.80 1.88
N LEU A 16 -8.08 5.11 1.60
CA LEU A 16 -8.61 6.46 1.68
C LEU A 16 -9.48 6.60 2.92
N SER A 17 -9.25 7.66 3.69
CA SER A 17 -10.19 8.05 4.73
C SER A 17 -11.55 8.42 4.11
N ARG A 18 -12.62 8.36 4.90
CA ARG A 18 -13.95 8.79 4.44
C ARG A 18 -13.92 10.22 3.88
N GLU A 19 -13.15 11.11 4.50
CA GLU A 19 -13.00 12.49 4.04
C GLU A 19 -12.20 12.60 2.74
N SER A 20 -11.11 11.83 2.62
CA SER A 20 -10.32 11.76 1.38
C SER A 20 -11.17 11.29 0.20
N LEU A 21 -12.00 10.25 0.41
CA LEU A 21 -12.91 9.75 -0.62
C LEU A 21 -14.00 10.76 -0.98
N ARG A 22 -14.55 11.48 0.02
CA ARG A 22 -15.53 12.55 -0.21
C ARG A 22 -14.93 13.64 -1.10
N ARG A 23 -13.73 14.12 -0.78
CA ARG A 23 -12.99 15.13 -1.56
C ARG A 23 -12.60 14.63 -2.95
N PHE A 24 -12.23 13.37 -3.09
CA PHE A 24 -11.97 12.75 -4.39
C PHE A 24 -13.19 12.83 -5.33
N ASN A 25 -14.38 12.57 -4.79
CA ASN A 25 -15.63 12.71 -5.53
C ASN A 25 -15.95 14.18 -5.85
N GLU A 26 -15.70 15.11 -4.92
CA GLU A 26 -15.85 16.55 -5.17
C GLU A 26 -14.93 17.05 -6.27
N ALA A 27 -13.69 16.54 -6.33
CA ALA A 27 -12.74 16.85 -7.39
C ALA A 27 -13.25 16.43 -8.78
N HIS A 28 -13.96 15.30 -8.88
CA HIS A 28 -14.56 14.84 -10.13
C HIS A 28 -15.84 15.60 -10.53
N LYS A 29 -16.55 16.16 -9.55
CA LYS A 29 -17.77 16.95 -9.78
C LYS A 29 -17.48 18.42 -10.11
N ASP A 30 -16.25 18.86 -9.91
CA ASP A 30 -15.81 20.21 -10.25
C ASP A 30 -15.99 20.45 -11.77
N PRO A 31 -16.70 21.50 -12.21
CA PRO A 31 -16.84 21.82 -13.63
C PRO A 31 -15.50 22.04 -14.34
N ASN A 32 -14.47 22.43 -13.61
CA ASN A 32 -13.11 22.65 -14.12
C ASN A 32 -12.17 21.47 -13.75
N SER A 33 -12.72 20.30 -13.44
CA SER A 33 -11.95 19.13 -13.05
C SER A 33 -10.93 18.75 -14.12
N THR A 34 -9.68 18.55 -13.69
CA THR A 34 -8.61 17.98 -14.51
C THR A 34 -8.37 16.50 -14.18
N CYS A 35 -9.26 15.87 -13.41
CA CYS A 35 -9.13 14.47 -13.03
C CYS A 35 -9.43 13.57 -14.23
N LEU A 36 -8.46 12.77 -14.65
CA LEU A 36 -8.63 11.79 -15.72
C LEU A 36 -9.49 10.62 -15.25
N LYS A 37 -10.38 10.15 -16.12
CA LYS A 37 -11.22 8.97 -15.88
C LYS A 37 -10.65 7.70 -16.52
N ASP A 38 -9.80 7.86 -17.53
CA ASP A 38 -9.16 6.79 -18.29
C ASP A 38 -7.80 7.24 -18.88
N GLY A 39 -7.07 6.29 -19.47
CA GLY A 39 -5.80 6.55 -20.18
C GLY A 39 -4.55 6.80 -19.32
N GLY A 40 -4.71 7.03 -18.02
CA GLY A 40 -3.61 7.22 -17.06
C GLY A 40 -3.32 6.00 -16.18
N GLY A 41 -2.20 6.03 -15.46
CA GLY A 41 -1.95 5.10 -14.35
C GLY A 41 -2.87 5.46 -13.19
N GLU A 42 -3.75 4.53 -12.80
CA GLU A 42 -4.82 4.80 -11.84
C GLU A 42 -4.33 5.39 -10.51
N ASP A 43 -3.23 4.86 -9.98
CA ASP A 43 -2.60 5.31 -8.73
C ASP A 43 -2.03 6.73 -8.83
N VAL A 44 -1.40 7.04 -9.97
CA VAL A 44 -0.92 8.38 -10.32
C VAL A 44 -2.08 9.36 -10.45
N GLU A 45 -3.15 8.98 -11.14
CA GLU A 45 -4.30 9.86 -11.38
C GLU A 45 -5.12 10.11 -10.11
N ILE A 46 -5.25 9.12 -9.23
CA ILE A 46 -5.86 9.31 -7.92
C ILE A 46 -5.09 10.34 -7.10
N ALA A 47 -3.76 10.22 -7.06
CA ALA A 47 -2.92 11.18 -6.34
C ALA A 47 -2.96 12.57 -6.98
N ARG A 48 -3.06 12.68 -8.31
CA ARG A 48 -3.26 13.97 -9.00
C ARG A 48 -4.58 14.61 -8.65
N CYS A 49 -5.66 13.84 -8.69
CA CYS A 49 -7.01 14.34 -8.44
C CYS A 49 -7.19 14.76 -6.98
N LEU A 50 -6.77 13.93 -6.02
CA LEU A 50 -6.83 14.24 -4.58
C LEU A 50 -6.08 15.53 -4.23
N ARG A 51 -4.96 15.80 -4.90
CA ARG A 51 -4.18 17.02 -4.70
C ARG A 51 -4.94 18.29 -5.07
N THR A 52 -5.88 18.24 -6.01
CA THR A 52 -6.74 19.41 -6.33
C THR A 52 -7.64 19.83 -5.17
N LYS A 53 -7.77 18.99 -4.14
CA LYS A 53 -8.52 19.24 -2.90
C LYS A 53 -7.62 19.16 -1.65
N ASP A 54 -6.33 19.43 -1.83
CA ASP A 54 -5.30 19.48 -0.78
C ASP A 54 -5.17 18.18 0.02
N VAL A 55 -5.39 17.03 -0.62
CA VAL A 55 -5.18 15.70 -0.03
C VAL A 55 -3.89 15.11 -0.60
N TYR A 56 -2.98 14.70 0.28
CA TYR A 56 -1.67 14.15 -0.07
C TYR A 56 -1.50 12.74 0.51
N PRO A 57 -0.63 11.90 -0.10
CA PRO A 57 -0.18 10.63 0.48
C PRO A 57 0.35 10.81 1.90
N GLY A 58 0.04 9.86 2.78
CA GLY A 58 0.54 9.82 4.15
C GLY A 58 1.57 8.71 4.34
N GLN A 59 2.44 8.83 5.34
CA GLN A 59 3.39 7.76 5.65
C GLN A 59 2.66 6.52 6.19
N SER A 60 2.95 5.36 5.59
CA SER A 60 2.34 4.08 5.96
C SER A 60 3.35 3.19 6.65
N LEU A 61 3.83 3.65 7.80
CA LEU A 61 4.88 3.00 8.59
C LEU A 61 4.35 2.46 9.92
N ASP A 62 4.94 1.37 10.40
CA ASP A 62 4.72 0.89 11.75
C ASP A 62 5.55 1.67 12.80
N LYS A 63 5.45 1.27 14.07
CA LYS A 63 6.16 1.93 15.18
C LYS A 63 7.69 1.79 15.11
N GLN A 64 8.18 0.88 14.27
CA GLN A 64 9.59 0.60 14.02
C GLN A 64 10.06 1.20 12.68
N ASN A 65 9.25 2.05 12.04
CA ASN A 65 9.51 2.63 10.72
C ASN A 65 9.64 1.58 9.59
N ARG A 66 8.89 0.48 9.68
CA ARG A 66 8.78 -0.54 8.62
C ARG A 66 7.53 -0.29 7.78
N GLU A 67 7.63 -0.57 6.48
CA GLU A 67 6.51 -0.41 5.54
C GLU A 67 5.33 -1.33 5.88
N LEU A 68 4.11 -0.81 5.70
CA LEU A 68 2.87 -1.55 5.91
C LEU A 68 2.27 -2.09 4.60
N PHE A 69 2.56 -1.46 3.47
CA PHE A 69 2.05 -1.82 2.14
C PHE A 69 3.22 -2.15 1.22
N HIS A 70 3.24 -3.37 0.68
CA HIS A 70 4.41 -3.89 -0.01
C HIS A 70 4.12 -4.10 -1.51
N PRO A 71 4.80 -3.38 -2.44
CA PRO A 71 4.54 -3.46 -3.88
C PRO A 71 5.02 -4.76 -4.56
N PHE A 72 5.52 -5.70 -3.77
CA PHE A 72 6.13 -6.97 -4.19
C PHE A 72 5.76 -8.08 -3.20
N LYS A 73 6.05 -9.33 -3.56
CA LYS A 73 5.79 -10.48 -2.67
C LYS A 73 6.68 -10.41 -1.43
N TYR A 74 6.23 -11.00 -0.32
CA TYR A 74 7.00 -11.01 0.94
C TYR A 74 8.45 -11.50 0.76
N ILE A 75 8.67 -12.47 -0.13
CA ILE A 75 9.99 -13.07 -0.37
C ILE A 75 10.95 -12.11 -1.08
N GLU A 76 10.44 -11.23 -1.94
CA GLU A 76 11.24 -10.22 -2.65
C GLU A 76 11.68 -9.13 -1.67
N HIS A 77 10.81 -8.74 -0.74
CA HIS A 77 11.12 -7.83 0.36
C HIS A 77 12.13 -8.42 1.33
N PHE A 78 11.97 -9.68 1.70
CA PHE A 78 12.90 -10.38 2.57
C PHE A 78 14.31 -10.45 1.96
N TYR A 79 14.45 -10.84 0.70
CA TYR A 79 15.75 -10.94 0.03
C TYR A 79 16.29 -9.61 -0.51
N GLY A 80 15.48 -8.55 -0.56
CA GLY A 80 15.89 -7.26 -1.13
C GLY A 80 15.93 -7.23 -2.66
N ASN A 81 15.17 -8.10 -3.32
CA ASN A 81 15.10 -8.21 -4.78
C ASN A 81 14.17 -7.17 -5.40
N PHE A 82 14.49 -5.90 -5.19
CA PHE A 82 13.66 -4.79 -5.65
C PHE A 82 13.95 -4.37 -7.10
N LYS A 83 12.89 -4.10 -7.86
CA LYS A 83 12.99 -3.47 -9.18
C LYS A 83 13.59 -2.06 -9.07
N VAL A 84 14.30 -1.62 -10.11
CA VAL A 84 15.00 -0.33 -10.17
C VAL A 84 14.08 0.84 -9.81
N TRP A 85 12.86 0.87 -10.38
CA TRP A 85 11.90 1.94 -10.13
C TRP A 85 11.58 2.09 -8.63
N LEU A 86 11.47 1.00 -7.85
CA LEU A 86 11.17 1.13 -6.43
C LEU A 86 12.32 1.79 -5.69
N LYS A 87 13.56 1.49 -6.08
CA LYS A 87 14.76 2.12 -5.51
C LYS A 87 14.84 3.61 -5.84
N GLU A 88 14.31 4.04 -6.98
CA GLU A 88 14.30 5.43 -7.43
C GLU A 88 13.16 6.25 -6.82
N TYR A 89 11.99 5.65 -6.61
CA TYR A 89 10.76 6.36 -6.23
C TYR A 89 10.35 6.15 -4.76
N ALA A 90 10.98 5.22 -4.02
CA ALA A 90 10.66 5.03 -2.62
C ALA A 90 10.98 6.29 -1.79
N GLU A 91 10.00 6.74 -1.02
CA GLU A 91 10.17 7.85 -0.08
C GLU A 91 10.96 7.42 1.16
N ASN A 92 10.73 6.19 1.62
CA ASN A 92 11.38 5.64 2.80
C ASN A 92 12.53 4.68 2.42
N PRO A 93 13.52 4.48 3.32
CA PRO A 93 14.57 3.49 3.11
C PRO A 93 14.00 2.09 2.92
N LEU A 94 14.43 1.40 1.86
CA LEU A 94 14.04 0.01 1.60
C LEU A 94 14.70 -0.91 2.63
N GLN A 95 13.90 -1.49 3.51
CA GLN A 95 14.36 -2.46 4.51
C GLN A 95 14.24 -3.89 3.96
N THR A 96 15.10 -4.78 4.44
CA THR A 96 15.18 -6.19 4.01
C THR A 96 15.33 -7.13 5.22
N GLY A 97 15.28 -8.45 4.97
CA GLY A 97 15.34 -9.46 6.01
C GLY A 97 14.19 -9.33 7.02
N ASP A 98 14.47 -9.59 8.29
CA ASP A 98 13.48 -9.52 9.38
C ASP A 98 12.92 -8.10 9.59
N ASN A 99 13.59 -7.08 9.07
CA ASN A 99 13.16 -5.68 9.14
C ASN A 99 12.31 -5.25 7.94
N CYS A 100 12.22 -6.04 6.86
CA CYS A 100 11.47 -5.64 5.65
C CYS A 100 10.01 -5.32 5.94
N CYS A 101 9.44 -6.07 6.88
CA CYS A 101 8.01 -6.29 6.92
C CYS A 101 7.56 -6.27 8.39
N GLY A 102 6.64 -5.36 8.70
CA GLY A 102 6.15 -5.18 10.06
C GLY A 102 5.23 -6.30 10.53
N ASP A 103 5.15 -6.52 11.85
CA ASP A 103 4.19 -7.45 12.49
C ASP A 103 2.73 -7.07 12.20
N LYS A 104 2.52 -5.83 11.74
CA LYS A 104 1.23 -5.25 11.36
C LYS A 104 1.14 -4.95 9.87
N THR A 105 1.92 -5.65 9.05
CA THR A 105 1.83 -5.55 7.59
C THR A 105 0.37 -5.69 7.13
N ILE A 106 -0.05 -4.81 6.21
CA ILE A 106 -1.41 -4.74 5.69
C ILE A 106 -1.53 -5.56 4.40
N SER A 107 -0.56 -5.46 3.49
CA SER A 107 -0.68 -6.07 2.17
C SER A 107 0.66 -6.34 1.49
N PHE A 108 0.66 -7.35 0.63
CA PHE A 108 1.72 -7.64 -0.33
C PHE A 108 1.10 -7.79 -1.72
N HIS A 109 1.77 -7.24 -2.73
CA HIS A 109 1.36 -7.39 -4.13
C HIS A 109 1.98 -8.64 -4.76
N TYR A 110 1.43 -9.08 -5.89
CA TYR A 110 1.84 -10.26 -6.66
C TYR A 110 1.79 -11.59 -5.88
N VAL A 111 1.07 -11.67 -4.76
CA VAL A 111 0.95 -12.94 -4.00
C VAL A 111 0.03 -13.90 -4.75
N ASP A 112 0.50 -15.13 -4.99
CA ASP A 112 -0.27 -16.12 -5.75
C ASP A 112 -1.32 -16.82 -4.86
N PRO A 113 -2.38 -17.43 -5.41
CA PRO A 113 -3.45 -18.04 -4.62
C PRO A 113 -2.97 -19.01 -3.54
N ASP A 114 -2.00 -19.88 -3.85
CA ASP A 114 -1.44 -20.84 -2.88
C ASP A 114 -0.75 -20.13 -1.70
N GLN A 115 -0.05 -19.02 -1.98
CA GLN A 115 0.58 -18.21 -0.95
C GLN A 115 -0.46 -17.52 -0.08
N ILE A 116 -1.57 -17.05 -0.67
CA ILE A 116 -2.69 -16.48 0.10
C ILE A 116 -3.28 -17.54 1.05
N TYR A 117 -3.50 -18.77 0.57
CA TYR A 117 -3.99 -19.87 1.43
C TYR A 117 -3.00 -20.25 2.53
N LEU A 118 -1.70 -20.27 2.22
CA LEU A 118 -0.66 -20.51 3.22
C LEU A 118 -0.63 -19.40 4.27
N MET A 119 -0.72 -18.13 3.86
CA MET A 119 -0.77 -16.99 4.77
C MET A 119 -2.02 -17.04 5.65
N ASP A 120 -3.20 -17.29 5.08
CA ASP A 120 -4.45 -17.48 5.85
C ASP A 120 -4.32 -18.63 6.86
N PHE A 121 -3.73 -19.75 6.42
CA PHE A 121 -3.48 -20.88 7.30
C PHE A 121 -2.56 -20.49 8.46
N CYS A 122 -1.41 -19.87 8.19
CA CYS A 122 -0.45 -19.44 9.21
C CYS A 122 -1.02 -18.38 10.18
N LEU A 123 -1.82 -17.43 9.68
CA LEU A 123 -2.35 -16.33 10.48
C LEU A 123 -3.57 -16.71 11.32
N TYR A 124 -4.46 -17.56 10.79
CA TYR A 124 -5.78 -17.78 11.38
C TYR A 124 -6.09 -19.23 11.76
N LYS A 125 -5.43 -20.21 11.13
CA LYS A 125 -5.74 -21.63 11.33
C LYS A 125 -4.67 -22.36 12.15
N LEU A 126 -3.42 -21.96 12.00
CA LEU A 126 -2.30 -22.50 12.77
C LEU A 126 -2.44 -22.04 14.22
N ARG A 127 -2.96 -22.92 15.07
CA ARG A 127 -3.10 -22.67 16.50
C ARG A 127 -1.79 -23.05 17.19
N SER A 128 -1.15 -22.08 17.83
CA SER A 128 -0.21 -22.37 18.92
C SER A 128 -0.99 -23.11 20.01
N ARG A 129 -0.42 -24.19 20.57
CA ARG A 129 -1.07 -24.99 21.63
C ARG A 129 -1.37 -24.17 22.89
N ASP A 130 -0.71 -23.01 23.05
CA ASP A 130 -0.66 -22.26 24.30
C ASP A 130 -1.39 -20.90 24.27
N VAL A 131 -2.15 -20.57 23.21
CA VAL A 131 -2.87 -19.28 23.11
C VAL A 131 -4.38 -19.47 23.37
N PRO A 132 -4.94 -18.88 24.45
CA PRO A 132 -6.37 -18.93 24.73
C PRO A 132 -7.21 -18.33 23.59
N GLN A 133 -8.36 -18.92 23.31
CA GLN A 133 -9.25 -18.51 22.22
C GLN A 133 -9.62 -17.03 22.34
N ARG A 134 -9.41 -16.23 21.28
CA ARG A 134 -10.19 -15.01 21.10
C ARG A 134 -11.60 -15.44 20.71
N GLN A 135 -12.54 -15.27 21.64
CA GLN A 135 -13.96 -15.37 21.35
C GLN A 135 -14.30 -14.31 20.29
N LYS A 136 -14.89 -14.76 19.18
CA LYS A 136 -15.54 -13.88 18.21
C LYS A 136 -16.86 -13.39 18.78
#